data_AF-A0A8S3PUX3-F1
#
_entry.id   AF-A0A8S3PUX3-F1
#
_cell.length_a   1.000
_cell.length_b   1.000
_cell.length_c   1.000
_cell.angle_alpha   90.00
_cell.angle_beta   90.00
_cell.angle_gamma   90.00
#
_symmetry.space_group_name_H-M   'P 1'
#
loop_
_entity.id
_entity.type
_entity.pdbx_description
1 polymer ?
#
loop_
_entity_poly.entity_id
_entity_poly.type
_entity_poly.pdbx_seq_one_letter_code
_entity_poly.pdbx_strand_id
1 'polypeptide(L)'
;MAMDCVMYMNGCRWCNVEMNGGGWCDVEMNGCRWCDVEMNGCRWCDVEMNGCRWCDVEMNGSRWCDVEMNGCRWCDVEMNGCRWCDVQMNSCRWCDVQMNGYGLCDVQMNGCRWCNVQMNGYGLCDVQMNGCRWCNVQMNGYGLCDVQMNGCRWCNVQMNGYGLCDVEMNGCRWCDVQMMAVDGVM
;
A
#
# COMPACT_ATOMS: atom_id res chain seq x y z
N MET A 1 18.07 1.59 20.81
CA MET A 1 18.21 3.05 20.75
C MET A 1 17.23 3.51 19.67
N ALA A 2 16.15 4.19 20.05
CA ALA A 2 15.33 4.90 19.08
C ALA A 2 16.17 6.09 18.62
N MET A 3 16.40 6.20 17.32
CA MET A 3 16.98 7.41 16.75
C MET A 3 15.80 8.37 16.60
N ASP A 4 15.62 9.29 17.55
CA ASP A 4 14.76 10.47 17.37
C ASP A 4 15.45 11.38 16.33
N CYS A 5 15.51 10.92 15.09
CA CYS A 5 16.18 11.58 13.98
C CYS A 5 15.12 12.08 13.02
N VAL A 6 14.75 13.34 13.17
CA VAL A 6 14.09 14.10 12.11
C VAL A 6 14.99 14.02 10.87
N MET A 7 14.49 13.44 9.79
CA MET A 7 15.28 13.16 8.60
C MET A 7 14.69 13.87 7.39
N TYR A 8 15.41 14.88 6.89
CA TYR A 8 15.04 15.62 5.69
C TYR A 8 15.95 15.21 4.52
N MET A 9 15.35 14.71 3.44
CA MET A 9 16.07 14.31 2.24
C MET A 9 15.46 14.94 0.99
N ASN A 10 16.31 15.63 0.20
CA ASN A 10 15.89 16.33 -1.01
C ASN A 10 16.75 15.87 -2.19
N GLY A 11 16.12 15.23 -3.17
CA GLY A 11 16.76 14.78 -4.41
C GLY A 11 17.83 13.71 -4.23
N CYS A 12 17.92 13.10 -3.04
CA CYS A 12 18.92 12.09 -2.72
C CYS A 12 18.71 10.83 -3.57
N ARG A 13 19.80 10.08 -3.78
CA ARG A 13 19.76 8.78 -4.45
C ARG A 13 20.49 7.76 -3.60
N TRP A 14 19.80 6.68 -3.30
CA TRP A 14 20.29 5.61 -2.47
C TRP A 14 20.09 4.28 -3.19
N CYS A 15 21.08 3.40 -3.05
CA CYS A 15 21.07 2.04 -3.57
C CYS A 15 21.62 1.12 -2.49
N ASN A 16 21.11 -0.10 -2.38
CA ASN A 16 21.54 -1.11 -1.40
C ASN A 16 21.41 -0.60 0.04
N VAL A 17 20.20 -0.19 0.42
CA VAL A 17 19.95 0.29 1.79
C VAL A 17 19.28 -0.80 2.60
N GLU A 18 19.96 -1.22 3.65
CA GLU A 18 19.44 -2.21 4.59
C GLU A 18 19.11 -1.53 5.93
N MET A 19 17.89 -1.76 6.42
CA MET A 19 17.43 -1.30 7.71
C MET A 19 16.85 -2.48 8.48
N ASN A 20 17.49 -2.82 9.61
CA ASN A 20 17.14 -3.97 10.43
C ASN A 20 16.75 -3.51 11.83
N GLY A 21 15.45 -3.49 12.09
CA GLY A 21 14.87 -2.91 13.29
C GLY A 21 15.12 -1.41 13.40
N GLY A 22 14.45 -0.76 14.35
CA GLY A 22 14.56 0.69 14.56
C GLY A 22 13.23 1.40 14.38
N GLY A 23 13.19 2.63 14.88
CA GLY A 23 12.07 3.54 14.76
C GLY A 23 12.56 4.83 14.14
N TRP A 24 11.84 5.32 13.13
CA TRP A 24 12.05 6.61 12.50
C TRP A 24 10.75 7.40 12.62
N CYS A 25 10.87 8.62 13.12
CA CYS A 25 9.78 9.57 13.21
C CYS A 25 10.21 10.85 12.49
N ASP A 26 9.24 11.63 12.00
CA ASP A 26 9.46 12.92 11.37
C ASP A 26 10.40 12.84 10.16
N VAL A 27 10.03 12.03 9.18
CA VAL A 27 10.85 11.79 7.98
C VAL A 27 10.21 12.44 6.76
N GLU A 28 10.93 13.36 6.13
CA GLU A 28 10.49 14.03 4.91
C GLU A 28 11.42 13.69 3.74
N MET A 29 10.82 13.21 2.65
CA MET A 29 11.54 12.85 1.42
C MET A 29 10.93 13.53 0.20
N ASN A 30 11.69 14.42 -0.43
CA ASN A 30 11.26 15.10 -1.66
C ASN A 30 12.13 14.70 -2.84
N GLY A 31 11.52 14.10 -3.86
CA GLY A 31 12.18 13.75 -5.12
C GLY A 31 13.32 12.73 -4.99
N CYS A 32 13.37 12.00 -3.88
CA CYS A 32 14.41 11.01 -3.62
C CYS A 32 14.22 9.76 -4.48
N ARG A 33 15.31 9.04 -4.73
CA ARG A 33 15.29 7.75 -5.42
C ARG A 33 15.97 6.69 -4.56
N TRP A 34 15.31 5.56 -4.46
CA TRP A 34 15.74 4.42 -3.69
C TRP A 34 15.65 3.19 -4.58
N CYS A 35 16.69 2.37 -4.52
CA CYS A 35 16.82 1.12 -5.23
C CYS A 35 17.39 0.09 -4.27
N ASP A 36 16.96 -1.16 -4.36
CA ASP A 36 17.48 -2.26 -3.55
C ASP A 36 17.41 -1.92 -2.05
N VAL A 37 16.18 -1.78 -1.55
CA VAL A 37 15.95 -1.40 -0.14
C VAL A 37 15.32 -2.55 0.62
N GLU A 38 15.96 -2.94 1.71
CA GLU A 38 15.44 -3.96 2.62
C GLU A 38 15.09 -3.33 3.98
N MET A 39 13.87 -3.55 4.46
CA MET A 39 13.37 -3.07 5.74
C MET A 39 12.76 -4.19 6.56
N ASN A 40 13.51 -4.68 7.56
CA ASN A 40 13.09 -5.77 8.41
C ASN A 40 12.75 -5.27 9.82
N GLY A 41 11.48 -5.34 10.21
CA GLY A 41 11.01 -4.99 11.55
C GLY A 41 11.11 -3.50 11.89
N CYS A 42 11.14 -2.63 10.87
CA CYS A 42 11.24 -1.19 11.00
C CYS A 42 9.91 -0.58 11.45
N ARG A 43 9.97 0.54 12.19
CA ARG A 43 8.79 1.35 12.51
C ARG A 43 8.96 2.75 11.97
N TRP A 44 8.00 3.21 11.21
CA TRP A 44 7.97 4.54 10.62
C TRP A 44 6.72 5.26 11.10
N CYS A 45 6.90 6.49 11.58
CA CYS A 45 5.84 7.38 12.03
C CYS A 45 6.08 8.75 11.40
N ASP A 46 5.02 9.49 11.09
CA ASP A 46 5.11 10.86 10.57
C ASP A 46 6.05 10.95 9.36
N VAL A 47 5.70 10.20 8.31
CA VAL A 47 6.52 10.13 7.09
C VAL A 47 5.83 10.81 5.93
N GLU A 48 6.50 11.82 5.37
CA GLU A 48 6.05 12.52 4.17
C GLU A 48 6.95 12.19 2.98
N MET A 49 6.35 11.77 1.87
CA MET A 49 7.05 11.50 0.61
C MET A 49 6.42 12.23 -0.56
N ASN A 50 7.16 13.16 -1.16
CA ASN A 50 6.73 13.88 -2.36
C ASN A 50 7.57 13.50 -3.58
N GLY A 51 6.96 12.90 -4.59
CA GLY A 51 7.61 12.61 -5.88
C GLY A 51 8.77 11.62 -5.80
N CYS A 52 8.85 10.83 -4.71
CA CYS A 52 9.89 9.84 -4.52
C CYS A 52 9.71 8.63 -5.44
N ARG A 53 10.81 7.94 -5.73
CA ARG A 53 10.82 6.69 -6.50
C ARG A 53 11.51 5.59 -5.72
N TRP A 54 10.86 4.46 -5.67
CA TRP A 54 11.30 3.27 -4.99
C TRP A 54 11.24 2.09 -5.97
N CYS A 55 12.33 1.34 -6.04
CA CYS A 55 12.49 0.18 -6.89
C CYS A 55 13.12 -0.92 -6.05
N ASP A 56 12.69 -2.16 -6.24
CA ASP A 56 13.26 -3.34 -5.58
C ASP A 56 13.24 -3.15 -4.05
N VAL A 57 12.04 -3.07 -3.49
CA VAL A 57 11.84 -2.83 -2.06
C VAL A 57 11.25 -4.05 -1.38
N GLU A 58 11.95 -4.55 -0.37
CA GLU A 58 11.49 -5.63 0.48
C GLU A 58 11.18 -5.12 1.89
N MET A 59 9.99 -5.41 2.41
CA MET A 59 9.57 -5.06 3.76
C MET A 59 9.06 -6.28 4.51
N ASN A 60 9.72 -6.67 5.60
CA ASN A 60 9.28 -7.78 6.44
C ASN A 60 8.95 -7.31 7.85
N GLY A 61 7.69 -7.48 8.28
CA GLY A 61 7.25 -7.15 9.64
C GLY A 61 7.31 -5.66 9.99
N SER A 62 7.42 -4.79 8.99
CA SER A 62 7.54 -3.34 9.17
C SER A 62 6.19 -2.69 9.47
N ARG A 63 6.21 -1.60 10.23
CA ARG A 63 5.02 -0.85 10.62
C ARG A 63 5.15 0.60 10.18
N TRP A 64 4.08 1.12 9.62
CA TRP A 64 3.97 2.48 9.11
C TRP A 64 2.72 3.12 9.70
N CYS A 65 2.88 4.31 10.26
CA CYS A 65 1.83 5.12 10.85
C CYS A 65 1.98 6.55 10.35
N ASP A 66 0.87 7.26 10.13
CA ASP A 66 0.88 8.67 9.74
C ASP A 66 1.77 8.93 8.52
N VAL A 67 1.42 8.28 7.41
CA VAL A 67 2.21 8.35 6.17
C VAL A 67 1.48 9.09 5.09
N GLU A 68 2.10 10.14 4.56
CA GLU A 68 1.61 10.87 3.39
C GLU A 68 2.50 10.64 2.18
N MET A 69 1.90 10.26 1.05
CA MET A 69 2.59 10.07 -0.22
C MET A 69 1.92 10.84 -1.35
N ASN A 70 2.66 11.76 -1.97
CA ASN A 70 2.18 12.55 -3.11
C ASN A 70 3.02 12.29 -4.35
N GLY A 71 2.42 11.69 -5.37
CA GLY A 71 3.05 11.47 -6.68
C GLY A 71 4.23 10.48 -6.67
N CYS A 72 4.33 9.65 -5.63
CA CYS A 72 5.38 8.65 -5.49
C CYS A 72 5.20 7.48 -6.48
N ARG A 73 6.31 6.82 -6.80
CA ARG A 73 6.33 5.61 -7.63
C ARG A 73 7.05 4.49 -6.91
N TRP A 74 6.40 3.33 -6.92
CA TRP A 74 6.88 2.11 -6.32
C TRP A 74 6.81 1.01 -7.37
N CYS A 75 7.92 0.31 -7.54
CA CYS A 75 8.08 -0.78 -8.50
C CYS A 75 8.78 -1.93 -7.77
N ASP A 76 8.36 -3.16 -8.05
CA ASP A 76 8.97 -4.37 -7.52
C ASP A 76 9.02 -4.32 -5.99
N VAL A 77 7.84 -4.33 -5.38
CA VAL A 77 7.68 -4.21 -3.93
C VAL A 77 7.14 -5.48 -3.34
N GLU A 78 7.87 -6.04 -2.38
CA GLU A 78 7.43 -7.18 -1.58
C GLU A 78 7.18 -6.75 -0.13
N MET A 79 6.01 -7.10 0.41
CA MET A 79 5.64 -6.82 1.79
C MET A 79 5.13 -8.09 2.46
N ASN A 80 5.86 -8.57 3.48
CA ASN A 80 5.43 -9.70 4.29
C ASN A 80 5.17 -9.27 5.74
N GLY A 81 3.98 -9.51 6.27
CA GLY A 81 3.68 -9.24 7.67
C GLY A 81 3.61 -7.74 8.05
N CYS A 82 3.52 -6.85 7.06
CA CYS A 82 3.58 -5.41 7.29
C CYS A 82 2.23 -4.83 7.75
N ARG A 83 2.27 -3.73 8.51
CA ARG A 83 1.06 -3.01 8.92
C ARG A 83 1.16 -1.54 8.57
N TRP A 84 0.09 -1.00 8.03
CA TRP A 84 -0.05 0.41 7.74
C TRP A 84 -1.33 0.95 8.37
N CYS A 85 -1.20 2.09 9.05
CA CYS A 85 -2.28 2.82 9.68
C CYS A 85 -2.16 4.29 9.28
N ASP A 86 -3.28 4.98 9.13
CA ASP A 86 -3.33 6.43 8.86
C ASP A 86 -2.48 6.81 7.64
N VAL A 87 -2.80 6.21 6.49
CA VAL A 87 -2.03 6.42 5.26
C VAL A 87 -2.83 7.19 4.23
N GLN A 88 -2.22 8.24 3.70
CA GLN A 88 -2.78 9.02 2.60
C GLN A 88 -1.90 8.91 1.36
N MET A 89 -2.50 8.53 0.24
CA MET A 89 -1.81 8.41 -1.05
C MET A 89 -2.52 9.22 -2.12
N ASN A 90 -1.84 10.22 -2.69
CA ASN A 90 -2.36 11.03 -3.78
C ASN A 90 -1.51 10.84 -5.05
N SER A 91 -2.15 10.44 -6.14
CA SER A 91 -1.52 10.28 -7.46
C SER A 91 -0.30 9.35 -7.50
N CYS A 92 -0.21 8.42 -6.55
CA CYS A 92 0.87 7.44 -6.48
C CYS A 92 0.70 6.32 -7.53
N ARG A 93 1.82 5.69 -7.89
CA ARG A 93 1.84 4.53 -8.78
C ARG A 93 2.56 3.38 -8.12
N TRP A 94 1.93 2.22 -8.16
CA TRP A 94 2.41 0.97 -7.64
C TRP A 94 2.35 -0.07 -8.76
N CYS A 95 3.49 -0.70 -9.03
CA CYS A 95 3.63 -1.72 -10.05
C CYS A 95 4.37 -2.91 -9.46
N ASP A 96 3.95 -4.11 -9.82
CA ASP A 96 4.61 -5.36 -9.43
C ASP A 96 4.74 -5.44 -7.90
N VAL A 97 3.59 -5.46 -7.23
CA VAL A 97 3.50 -5.44 -5.77
C VAL A 97 2.96 -6.76 -5.27
N GLN A 98 3.68 -7.37 -4.34
CA GLN A 98 3.27 -8.57 -3.64
C GLN A 98 3.13 -8.27 -2.15
N MET A 99 1.96 -8.56 -1.61
CA MET A 99 1.68 -8.40 -0.20
C MET A 99 1.18 -9.72 0.39
N ASN A 100 1.89 -10.25 1.37
CA ASN A 100 1.45 -11.39 2.15
C ASN A 100 1.35 -10.97 3.62
N GLY A 101 0.27 -11.34 4.30
CA GLY A 101 0.28 -11.20 5.74
C GLY A 101 0.03 -9.79 6.29
N TYR A 102 -0.62 -8.89 5.53
CA TYR A 102 -0.54 -7.45 5.75
C TYR A 102 -1.81 -6.83 6.36
N GLY A 103 -1.70 -5.79 7.20
CA GLY A 103 -2.87 -5.05 7.70
C GLY A 103 -2.90 -3.63 7.18
N LEU A 104 -4.01 -3.19 6.60
CA LEU A 104 -4.25 -1.78 6.23
C LEU A 104 -5.47 -1.26 6.98
N CYS A 105 -5.30 -0.18 7.73
CA CYS A 105 -6.35 0.53 8.48
C CYS A 105 -6.27 2.02 8.15
N ASP A 106 -7.41 2.70 8.07
CA ASP A 106 -7.46 4.15 7.87
C ASP A 106 -6.65 4.62 6.66
N VAL A 107 -6.86 3.96 5.52
CA VAL A 107 -6.11 4.23 4.29
C VAL A 107 -6.95 4.98 3.27
N GLN A 108 -6.47 6.14 2.84
CA GLN A 108 -7.10 6.97 1.82
C GLN A 108 -6.24 7.02 0.56
N MET A 109 -6.85 6.72 -0.59
CA MET A 109 -6.18 6.73 -1.89
C MET A 109 -6.93 7.59 -2.90
N ASN A 110 -6.28 8.64 -3.41
CA ASN A 110 -6.86 9.52 -4.43
C ASN A 110 -6.05 9.46 -5.73
N GLY A 111 -6.69 9.03 -6.82
CA GLY A 111 -6.09 9.02 -8.16
C GLY A 111 -4.90 8.06 -8.31
N CYS A 112 -4.73 7.12 -7.38
CA CYS A 112 -3.63 6.17 -7.40
C CYS A 112 -3.81 5.11 -8.49
N ARG A 113 -2.68 4.56 -8.96
CA ARG A 113 -2.66 3.47 -9.95
C ARG A 113 -1.93 2.27 -9.39
N TRP A 114 -2.57 1.13 -9.49
CA TRP A 114 -2.07 -0.16 -9.04
C TRP A 114 -2.11 -1.12 -10.23
N CYS A 115 -0.95 -1.71 -10.54
CA CYS A 115 -0.80 -2.65 -11.64
C CYS A 115 -0.02 -3.87 -11.17
N ASN A 116 -0.43 -5.06 -11.59
CA ASN A 116 0.24 -6.33 -11.26
C ASN A 116 0.39 -6.48 -9.74
N VAL A 117 -0.74 -6.50 -9.04
CA VAL A 117 -0.75 -6.54 -7.58
C VAL A 117 -1.30 -7.87 -7.10
N GLN A 118 -0.57 -8.53 -6.22
CA GLN A 118 -0.97 -9.76 -5.58
C GLN A 118 -1.07 -9.55 -4.08
N MET A 119 -2.20 -9.94 -3.52
CA MET A 119 -2.57 -9.70 -2.14
C MET A 119 -3.06 -11.02 -1.54
N ASN A 120 -2.30 -11.58 -0.59
CA ASN A 120 -2.66 -12.82 0.08
C ASN A 120 -2.73 -12.64 1.61
N GLY A 121 -3.90 -12.91 2.17
CA GLY A 121 -4.13 -12.84 3.61
C GLY A 121 -4.36 -11.42 4.15
N TYR A 122 -5.05 -11.37 5.30
CA TYR A 122 -5.29 -10.18 6.15
C TYR A 122 -6.10 -9.03 5.50
N GLY A 123 -6.70 -8.22 6.38
CA GLY A 123 -7.88 -7.40 6.08
C GLY A 123 -7.60 -5.93 5.81
N LEU A 124 -8.57 -5.31 5.14
CA LEU A 124 -8.68 -3.87 4.94
C LEU A 124 -9.86 -3.37 5.80
N CYS A 125 -9.61 -2.39 6.65
CA CYS A 125 -10.66 -1.66 7.36
C CYS A 125 -10.50 -0.16 7.13
N ASP A 126 -11.63 0.56 7.05
CA ASP A 126 -11.66 2.01 6.91
C ASP A 126 -10.84 2.52 5.71
N VAL A 127 -11.05 1.87 4.56
CA VAL A 127 -10.30 2.18 3.32
C VAL A 127 -11.17 2.96 2.35
N GLN A 128 -10.69 4.15 1.97
CA GLN A 128 -11.37 5.01 0.99
C GLN A 128 -10.55 5.14 -0.28
N MET A 129 -11.17 4.89 -1.43
CA MET A 129 -10.53 4.97 -2.75
C MET A 129 -11.31 5.89 -3.69
N ASN A 130 -10.72 7.00 -4.11
CA ASN A 130 -11.33 7.93 -5.06
C ASN A 130 -10.54 7.98 -6.37
N GLY A 131 -11.19 7.69 -7.50
CA GLY A 131 -10.60 7.79 -8.83
C GLY A 131 -9.40 6.87 -9.08
N CYS A 132 -9.22 5.83 -8.26
CA CYS A 132 -8.10 4.90 -8.38
C CYS A 132 -8.28 3.95 -9.56
N ARG A 133 -7.16 3.46 -10.10
CA ARG A 133 -7.16 2.45 -11.17
C ARG A 133 -6.41 1.22 -10.70
N TRP A 134 -7.05 0.08 -10.84
CA TRP A 134 -6.56 -1.23 -10.47
C TRP A 134 -6.56 -2.11 -11.71
N CYS A 135 -5.40 -2.64 -12.06
CA CYS A 135 -5.21 -3.49 -13.24
C CYS A 135 -4.40 -4.73 -12.87
N ASN A 136 -4.82 -5.91 -13.32
CA ASN A 136 -4.12 -7.17 -13.04
C ASN A 136 -3.93 -7.39 -11.53
N VAL A 137 -5.04 -7.42 -10.80
CA VAL A 137 -5.02 -7.53 -9.34
C VAL A 137 -5.58 -8.88 -8.93
N GLN A 138 -4.87 -9.58 -8.05
CA GLN A 138 -5.31 -10.83 -7.47
C GLN A 138 -5.34 -10.68 -5.96
N MET A 139 -6.49 -10.96 -5.36
CA MET A 139 -6.70 -10.91 -3.92
C MET A 139 -7.18 -12.28 -3.44
N ASN A 140 -6.55 -12.84 -2.42
CA ASN A 140 -6.91 -14.15 -1.83
C ASN A 140 -6.97 -14.08 -0.29
N GLY A 141 -8.08 -14.52 0.33
CA GLY A 141 -8.16 -14.78 1.77
C GLY A 141 -8.18 -13.54 2.69
N TYR A 142 -9.14 -12.63 2.52
CA TYR A 142 -9.16 -11.32 3.19
C TYR A 142 -10.55 -10.91 3.67
N GLY A 143 -10.60 -9.98 4.64
CA GLY A 143 -11.82 -9.28 5.05
C GLY A 143 -11.76 -7.83 4.62
N LEU A 144 -12.78 -7.32 3.96
CA LEU A 144 -13.00 -5.91 3.69
C LEU A 144 -14.12 -5.42 4.61
N CYS A 145 -13.83 -4.43 5.44
CA CYS A 145 -14.81 -3.75 6.28
C CYS A 145 -14.72 -2.24 6.03
N ASP A 146 -15.85 -1.55 5.99
CA ASP A 146 -15.88 -0.08 5.89
C ASP A 146 -15.06 0.45 4.70
N VAL A 147 -15.27 -0.17 3.53
CA VAL A 147 -14.53 0.18 2.31
C VAL A 147 -15.39 1.01 1.38
N GLN A 148 -14.95 2.22 1.06
CA GLN A 148 -15.64 3.11 0.13
C GLN A 148 -14.84 3.31 -1.14
N MET A 149 -15.46 3.10 -2.30
CA MET A 149 -14.84 3.25 -3.61
C MET A 149 -15.66 4.20 -4.50
N ASN A 150 -15.09 5.36 -4.84
CA ASN A 150 -15.74 6.34 -5.71
C ASN A 150 -14.96 6.52 -7.01
N GLY A 151 -15.61 6.34 -8.17
CA GLY A 151 -15.00 6.60 -9.48
C GLY A 151 -13.83 5.69 -9.84
N CYS A 152 -13.65 4.56 -9.14
CA CYS A 152 -12.54 3.65 -9.36
C CYS A 152 -12.72 2.82 -10.64
N ARG A 153 -11.62 2.42 -11.26
CA ARG A 153 -11.61 1.52 -12.42
C ARG A 153 -10.88 0.25 -12.06
N TRP A 154 -11.52 -0.88 -12.30
CA TRP A 154 -11.03 -2.22 -12.02
C TRP A 154 -10.96 -2.99 -13.33
N CYS A 155 -9.81 -3.56 -13.63
CA CYS A 155 -9.55 -4.30 -14.87
C CYS A 155 -8.72 -5.55 -14.56
N ASN A 156 -9.12 -6.72 -15.05
CA ASN A 156 -8.41 -7.98 -14.80
C ASN A 156 -8.22 -8.24 -13.31
N VAL A 157 -9.33 -8.30 -12.57
CA VAL A 157 -9.30 -8.41 -11.10
C VAL A 157 -9.88 -9.74 -10.69
N GLN A 158 -9.13 -10.48 -9.87
CA GLN A 158 -9.55 -11.76 -9.33
C GLN A 158 -9.61 -11.67 -7.80
N MET A 159 -10.75 -12.07 -7.24
CA MET A 159 -11.03 -11.99 -5.80
C MET A 159 -11.49 -13.36 -5.30
N ASN A 160 -10.72 -13.99 -4.41
CA ASN A 160 -11.02 -15.31 -3.86
C ASN A 160 -11.05 -15.28 -2.33
N GLY A 161 -12.03 -15.95 -1.72
CA GLY A 161 -12.08 -16.13 -0.26
C GLY A 161 -12.16 -14.82 0.52
N TYR A 162 -13.19 -14.04 0.25
CA TYR A 162 -13.39 -12.71 0.83
C TYR A 162 -14.60 -12.66 1.77
N GLY A 163 -14.48 -11.89 2.86
CA GLY A 163 -15.62 -11.37 3.62
C GLY A 163 -15.79 -9.88 3.30
N LEU A 164 -17.00 -9.45 2.95
CA LEU A 164 -17.32 -8.04 2.74
C LEU A 164 -18.31 -7.58 3.80
N CYS A 165 -17.99 -6.50 4.50
CA CYS A 165 -18.88 -5.77 5.39
C CYS A 165 -18.81 -4.30 5.01
N ASP A 166 -19.96 -3.62 4.93
CA ASP A 166 -20.03 -2.17 4.75
C ASP A 166 -19.16 -1.64 3.59
N VAL A 167 -19.36 -2.24 2.40
CA VAL A 167 -18.64 -1.86 1.18
C VAL A 167 -19.54 -1.03 0.28
N GLU A 168 -19.15 0.21 0.02
CA GLU A 168 -19.86 1.14 -0.86
C GLU A 168 -19.07 1.40 -2.15
N MET A 169 -19.74 1.33 -3.31
CA MET A 169 -19.10 1.53 -4.61
C MET A 169 -19.91 2.49 -5.48
N ASN A 170 -19.45 3.73 -5.62
CA ASN A 170 -20.13 4.76 -6.42
C ASN A 170 -19.36 5.08 -7.71
N GLY A 171 -20.03 5.04 -8.86
CA GLY A 171 -19.41 5.45 -10.14
C GLY A 171 -18.20 4.61 -10.58
N CYS A 172 -18.04 3.41 -10.04
CA CYS A 172 -16.95 2.50 -10.38
C CYS A 172 -17.18 1.81 -11.74
N ARG A 173 -16.09 1.50 -12.46
CA ARG A 173 -16.12 0.74 -13.72
C ARG A 173 -15.33 -0.55 -13.57
N TRP A 174 -15.89 -1.63 -14.11
CA TRP A 174 -15.35 -2.99 -13.99
C TRP A 174 -15.17 -3.59 -15.38
N CYS A 175 -14.01 -4.22 -15.62
CA CYS A 175 -13.68 -4.96 -16.83
C CYS A 175 -12.96 -6.24 -16.41
N ASP A 176 -13.36 -7.40 -16.93
CA ASP A 176 -12.68 -8.67 -16.68
C ASP A 176 -12.46 -8.96 -15.19
N VAL A 177 -13.56 -9.00 -14.43
CA VAL A 177 -13.55 -9.23 -12.99
C VAL A 177 -14.12 -10.60 -12.68
N GLN A 178 -13.38 -11.37 -11.89
CA GLN A 178 -13.78 -12.70 -11.42
C GLN A 178 -13.80 -12.70 -9.89
N MET A 179 -14.92 -13.15 -9.33
CA MET A 179 -15.09 -13.29 -7.89
C MET A 179 -15.47 -14.74 -7.59
N MET A 180 -14.68 -15.41 -6.75
CA MET A 180 -14.99 -16.75 -6.26
C MET A 180 -15.10 -16.70 -4.73
N ALA A 181 -16.35 -16.65 -4.25
CA ALA A 181 -16.63 -16.77 -2.84
C ALA A 181 -16.28 -18.19 -2.35
N VAL A 182 -15.79 -18.30 -1.11
CA VAL A 182 -15.77 -19.58 -0.40
C VAL A 182 -17.07 -19.59 0.41
N ASP A 183 -17.88 -20.63 0.23
CA ASP A 183 -19.21 -20.78 0.80
C ASP A 183 -19.31 -20.31 2.27
N GLY A 184 -20.28 -19.43 2.54
CA GLY A 184 -21.00 -19.39 3.81
C GLY A 184 -20.83 -18.16 4.73
N VAL A 185 -21.25 -16.96 4.31
CA VAL A 185 -22.09 -16.03 5.12
C VAL A 185 -22.85 -15.12 4.15
N MET A 186 -24.19 -15.24 4.12
CA MET A 186 -25.14 -14.24 3.61
C MET A 186 -25.54 -13.31 4.75
#